data_AF-A0A7S3I0M5-F1
#
_entry.id   AF-A0A7S3I0M5-F1
#
_cell.length_a   1.000
_cell.length_b   1.000
_cell.length_c   1.000
_cell.angle_alpha   90.00
_cell.angle_beta   90.00
_cell.angle_gamma   90.00
#
_symmetry.space_group_name_H-M   'P 1'
#
loop_
_entity.id
_entity.type
_entity.pdbx_description
1 polymer ?
#
loop_
_entity_poly.entity_id
_entity_poly.type
_entity_poly.pdbx_seq_one_letter_code
_entity_poly.pdbx_strand_id
1 'polypeptide(L)'
;LILGFSNMLPCWQKGLYGLKANAKIDLICPPELAYGAAGKPGVPPNAKVVFSITVLNILDKEAMIEQQAMQTAVQYNIFEYQKGEGDEIDLGDIVTIHYNLTHAIMS
;
A
#
# COMPACT_ATOMS: atom_id res chain seq x y z
N LEU A 1 -1.01 0.16 -6.01
CA LEU A 1 -1.38 -1.26 -6.20
C LEU A 1 -0.57 -2.09 -5.23
N ILE A 2 -1.17 -3.05 -4.52
CA ILE A 2 -0.43 -4.00 -3.67
C ILE A 2 -0.54 -5.38 -4.31
N LEU A 3 0.60 -5.94 -4.76
CA LEU A 3 0.63 -7.27 -5.38
C LEU A 3 0.23 -8.34 -4.35
N GLY A 4 -0.58 -9.31 -4.78
CA GLY A 4 -1.04 -10.43 -3.95
C GLY A 4 -2.34 -10.20 -3.17
N PHE A 5 -3.03 -9.07 -3.38
CA PHE A 5 -4.34 -8.81 -2.75
C PHE A 5 -5.52 -9.18 -3.66
N SER A 6 -6.68 -9.46 -3.04
CA SER A 6 -7.84 -10.16 -3.63
C SER A 6 -8.59 -9.44 -4.77
N ASN A 7 -8.26 -8.19 -5.08
CA ASN A 7 -9.01 -7.36 -6.04
C ASN A 7 -8.27 -7.14 -7.36
N MET A 8 -7.17 -7.87 -7.60
CA MET A 8 -6.40 -7.78 -8.85
C MET A 8 -6.86 -8.80 -9.89
N LEU A 9 -6.72 -8.46 -11.17
CA LEU A 9 -6.86 -9.44 -12.24
C LEU A 9 -5.82 -10.58 -12.04
N PRO A 10 -6.23 -11.86 -12.20
CA PRO A 10 -5.31 -12.99 -12.08
C PRO A 10 -4.06 -12.87 -12.96
N CYS A 11 -4.23 -12.31 -14.17
CA CYS A 11 -3.11 -12.05 -15.07
C CYS A 11 -2.10 -11.05 -14.49
N TRP A 12 -2.56 -9.99 -13.83
CA TRP A 12 -1.67 -9.02 -13.19
C TRP A 12 -0.96 -9.61 -11.97
N GLN A 13 -1.66 -10.43 -11.18
CA GLN A 13 -1.03 -11.13 -10.07
C GLN A 13 0.14 -11.96 -10.56
N LYS A 14 -0.02 -12.73 -11.64
CA LYS A 14 1.05 -13.58 -12.19
C LYS A 14 2.11 -12.80 -12.96
N GLY A 15 1.70 -11.87 -13.81
CA GLY A 15 2.56 -11.23 -14.81
C GLY A 15 3.44 -10.09 -14.28
N LEU A 16 3.15 -9.58 -13.08
CA LEU A 16 3.94 -8.50 -12.47
C LEU A 16 5.06 -8.99 -11.54
N TYR A 17 5.06 -10.28 -11.16
CA TYR A 17 6.13 -10.84 -10.33
C TYR A 17 7.48 -10.76 -11.04
N GLY A 18 8.52 -10.36 -10.30
CA GLY A 18 9.90 -10.28 -10.79
C GLY A 18 10.23 -9.04 -11.60
N LEU A 19 9.26 -8.16 -11.89
CA LEU A 19 9.53 -6.87 -12.53
C LEU A 19 10.27 -5.92 -11.58
N LYS A 20 11.06 -5.02 -12.15
CA LYS A 20 11.81 -3.98 -11.43
C LYS A 20 11.19 -2.60 -11.65
N ALA A 21 11.49 -1.66 -10.76
CA ALA A 21 11.16 -0.25 -10.99
C ALA A 21 11.73 0.22 -12.34
N ASN A 22 10.97 1.09 -13.01
CA ASN A 22 11.16 1.59 -14.37
C ASN A 22 10.99 0.57 -15.51
N ALA A 23 10.59 -0.69 -15.23
CA ALA A 23 10.27 -1.65 -16.29
C ALA A 23 9.07 -1.18 -17.11
N LYS A 24 9.15 -1.33 -18.43
CA LYS A 24 8.06 -1.11 -19.39
C LYS A 24 7.76 -2.42 -20.09
N ILE A 25 6.54 -2.92 -19.98
CA ILE A 25 6.13 -4.21 -20.54
C ILE A 25 4.77 -4.11 -21.21
N ASP A 26 4.53 -4.98 -22.19
CA ASP A 26 3.18 -5.33 -22.65
C ASP A 26 2.79 -6.67 -22.05
N LEU A 27 1.82 -6.66 -21.13
CA LEU A 27 1.29 -7.86 -20.51
C LEU A 27 0.04 -8.32 -21.28
N ILE A 28 0.17 -9.43 -22.00
CA ILE A 28 -0.93 -10.03 -22.77
C ILE A 28 -1.68 -11.01 -21.89
N CYS A 29 -2.93 -10.69 -21.59
CA CYS A 29 -3.79 -11.47 -20.72
C CYS A 29 -4.85 -12.23 -21.54
N PRO A 30 -4.89 -13.57 -21.43
CA PRO A 30 -5.98 -14.33 -22.00
C PRO A 30 -7.28 -14.08 -21.22
N PRO A 31 -8.46 -14.27 -21.83
CA PRO A 31 -9.74 -13.87 -21.25
C PRO A 31 -10.01 -14.47 -19.87
N GLU A 32 -9.66 -15.73 -19.64
CA GLU A 32 -9.83 -16.45 -18.37
C GLU A 32 -9.01 -15.88 -17.21
N LEU A 33 -7.95 -15.12 -17.49
CA LEU A 33 -7.14 -14.40 -16.49
C LEU A 33 -7.45 -12.89 -16.48
N ALA A 34 -8.41 -12.44 -17.28
CA ALA A 34 -8.86 -11.06 -17.44
C ALA A 34 -10.36 -10.93 -17.16
N TYR A 35 -11.18 -10.63 -18.18
CA TYR A 35 -12.61 -10.32 -18.03
C TYR A 35 -13.56 -11.45 -18.47
N GLY A 36 -13.01 -12.59 -18.89
CA GLY A 36 -13.76 -13.82 -19.20
C GLY A 36 -14.89 -13.64 -20.23
N ALA A 37 -15.89 -14.50 -20.14
CA ALA A 37 -17.06 -14.48 -21.00
C ALA A 37 -18.01 -13.29 -20.74
N ALA A 38 -17.91 -12.66 -19.57
CA ALA A 38 -18.71 -11.48 -19.26
C ALA A 38 -18.20 -10.23 -20.00
N GLY A 39 -16.89 -10.13 -20.20
CA GLY A 39 -16.27 -8.90 -20.67
C GLY A 39 -16.47 -7.76 -19.67
N LYS A 40 -16.36 -6.52 -20.15
CA LYS A 40 -16.74 -5.30 -19.41
C LYS A 40 -17.02 -4.16 -20.41
N PRO A 41 -17.54 -2.99 -19.99
CA PRO A 41 -17.60 -1.84 -20.89
C PRO A 41 -16.24 -1.56 -21.54
N GLY A 42 -16.20 -1.56 -22.87
CA GLY A 42 -14.98 -1.39 -23.67
C GLY A 42 -14.12 -2.65 -23.88
N VAL A 43 -14.50 -3.81 -23.31
CA VAL A 43 -13.83 -5.10 -23.54
C VAL A 43 -14.86 -6.17 -23.89
N PRO A 44 -14.89 -6.66 -25.14
CA PRO A 44 -15.83 -7.70 -25.54
C PRO A 44 -15.70 -8.98 -24.70
N PRO A 45 -16.79 -9.75 -24.56
CA PRO A 45 -16.73 -11.14 -24.10
C PRO A 45 -15.60 -11.94 -24.74
N ASN A 46 -14.86 -12.70 -23.94
CA ASN A 46 -13.78 -13.60 -24.37
C ASN A 46 -12.59 -12.92 -25.08
N ALA A 47 -12.46 -11.59 -24.99
CA ALA A 47 -11.34 -10.89 -25.58
C ALA A 47 -10.03 -11.12 -24.81
N LYS A 48 -8.92 -11.28 -25.53
CA LYS A 48 -7.59 -11.07 -24.97
C LYS A 48 -7.39 -9.57 -24.72
N VAL A 49 -6.70 -9.22 -23.64
CA VAL A 49 -6.41 -7.83 -23.29
C VAL A 49 -4.90 -7.64 -23.22
N VAL A 50 -4.41 -6.56 -23.84
CA VAL A 50 -3.00 -6.16 -23.72
C VAL A 50 -2.93 -4.94 -22.82
N PHE A 51 -2.09 -5.02 -21.79
CA PHE A 51 -1.81 -3.90 -20.90
C PHE A 51 -0.38 -3.42 -21.10
N SER A 52 -0.21 -2.17 -21.53
CA SER A 52 1.09 -1.50 -21.51
C SER A 52 1.33 -0.91 -20.12
N ILE A 53 2.30 -1.46 -19.40
CA ILE A 53 2.55 -1.16 -17.99
C ILE A 53 3.95 -0.55 -17.85
N THR A 54 4.02 0.57 -17.12
CA THR A 54 5.29 1.13 -16.62
C THR A 54 5.30 1.03 -15.10
N VAL A 55 6.27 0.30 -14.54
CA VAL A 55 6.47 0.25 -13.08
C VAL A 55 7.19 1.51 -12.66
N LEU A 56 6.53 2.45 -12.00
CA LEU A 56 7.16 3.73 -11.62
C LEU A 56 8.07 3.59 -10.39
N ASN A 57 7.60 2.86 -9.37
CA ASN A 57 8.33 2.65 -8.12
C ASN A 57 7.90 1.33 -7.46
N ILE A 58 8.74 0.79 -6.58
CA ILE A 58 8.46 -0.35 -5.71
C ILE A 58 8.74 0.09 -4.29
N LEU A 59 7.70 0.12 -3.45
CA LEU A 59 7.83 0.39 -2.02
C LEU A 59 7.88 -0.93 -1.28
N ASP A 60 8.86 -1.11 -0.40
CA ASP A 60 8.80 -2.17 0.59
C ASP A 60 7.80 -1.79 1.70
N LYS A 61 7.28 -2.80 2.39
CA LYS A 61 6.28 -2.59 3.45
C LYS A 61 6.86 -1.79 4.62
N GLU A 62 8.16 -1.91 4.86
CA GLU A 62 8.88 -1.23 5.93
C GLU A 62 9.00 0.28 5.64
N ALA A 63 9.36 0.69 4.42
CA ALA A 63 9.35 2.10 4.02
C ALA A 63 7.94 2.69 3.97
N MET A 64 6.90 1.89 3.75
CA MET A 64 5.52 2.38 3.91
C MET A 64 5.21 2.73 5.38
N ILE A 65 5.68 1.91 6.33
CA ILE A 65 5.53 2.18 7.77
C ILE A 65 6.37 3.39 8.17
N GLU A 66 7.62 3.49 7.71
CA GLU A 66 8.49 4.64 7.99
C GLU A 66 7.96 5.94 7.38
N GLN A 67 7.49 5.94 6.12
CA GLN A 67 6.90 7.12 5.51
C GLN A 67 5.62 7.56 6.21
N GLN A 68 4.79 6.60 6.64
CA GLN A 68 3.60 6.92 7.40
C GLN A 68 3.98 7.46 8.79
N ALA A 69 4.92 6.84 9.50
CA ALA A 69 5.43 7.33 10.78
C ALA A 69 6.04 8.74 10.65
N MET A 70 6.77 9.01 9.57
CA MET A 70 7.38 10.30 9.29
C MET A 70 6.36 11.38 8.90
N GLN A 71 5.33 11.06 8.10
CA GLN A 71 4.21 11.98 7.84
C GLN A 71 3.42 12.30 9.11
N THR A 72 3.24 11.30 9.98
CA THR A 72 2.56 11.41 11.27
C THR A 72 3.37 12.31 12.22
N ALA A 73 4.70 12.11 12.28
CA ALA A 73 5.63 12.96 13.02
C ALA A 73 5.79 14.40 12.48
N VAL A 74 5.42 14.67 11.21
CA VAL A 74 5.35 16.05 10.69
C VAL A 74 4.08 16.77 11.20
N GLN A 75 3.04 16.02 11.57
CA GLN A 75 1.77 16.57 12.04
C GLN A 75 1.76 16.90 13.54
N TYR A 76 2.62 16.28 14.35
CA TYR A 76 2.74 16.55 15.78
C TYR A 76 4.19 16.59 16.23
N ASN A 77 4.44 17.32 17.31
CA ASN A 77 5.73 17.29 17.99
C ASN A 77 5.61 16.44 19.26
N ILE A 78 6.53 15.50 19.44
CA ILE A 78 6.67 14.76 20.70
C ILE A 78 7.77 15.44 21.53
N PHE A 79 7.46 15.78 22.77
CA PHE A 79 8.44 16.23 23.75
C PHE A 79 8.46 15.27 24.93
N GLU A 80 9.54 14.50 25.05
CA GLU A 80 9.75 13.61 26.20
C GLU A 80 10.35 14.42 27.35
N TYR A 81 9.57 14.61 28.42
CA TYR A 81 10.03 15.34 29.61
C TYR A 81 10.89 14.49 30.54
N GLN A 82 10.68 13.17 30.54
CA GLN A 82 11.42 12.20 31.33
C GLN A 82 11.54 10.91 30.51
N LYS A 83 12.77 10.41 30.40
CA LYS A 83 13.04 9.17 29.66
C LYS A 83 12.42 7.97 30.38
N GLY A 84 11.64 7.17 29.66
CA GLY A 84 11.14 5.89 30.17
C GLY A 84 12.24 4.84 30.33
N GLU A 85 12.11 3.95 31.32
CA GLU A 85 13.03 2.82 31.56
C GLU A 85 12.43 1.45 31.20
N GLY A 86 11.17 1.40 30.75
CA GLY A 86 10.46 0.17 30.39
C GLY A 86 10.55 -0.21 28.92
N ASP A 87 9.86 -1.29 28.56
CA ASP A 87 9.75 -1.74 27.17
C ASP A 87 9.04 -0.69 26.28
N GLU A 88 9.48 -0.60 25.03
CA GLU A 88 8.83 0.24 24.02
C GLU A 88 7.44 -0.32 23.66
N ILE A 89 6.50 0.55 23.30
CA ILE A 89 5.14 0.14 22.90
C ILE A 89 5.18 -0.38 21.47
N ASP A 90 4.72 -1.61 21.26
CA ASP A 90 4.59 -2.24 19.95
C ASP A 90 3.13 -2.25 19.44
N LEU A 91 2.97 -2.54 18.14
CA LEU A 91 1.66 -2.65 17.51
C LEU A 91 0.86 -3.82 18.10
N GLY A 92 -0.25 -3.52 18.77
CA GLY A 92 -1.16 -4.51 19.33
C GLY A 92 -1.13 -4.61 20.86
N ASP A 93 -0.24 -3.85 21.50
CA ASP A 93 -0.14 -3.81 22.95
C ASP A 93 -1.37 -3.15 23.61
N ILE A 94 -1.69 -3.65 24.80
CA ILE A 94 -2.72 -3.05 25.67
C ILE A 94 -2.01 -2.05 26.59
N VAL A 95 -2.22 -0.76 26.32
CA VAL A 95 -1.61 0.33 27.09
C VAL A 95 -2.61 0.96 28.06
N THR A 96 -2.13 1.32 29.26
CA THR A 96 -2.89 2.14 30.22
C THR A 96 -2.30 3.54 30.25
N ILE A 97 -3.12 4.55 29.97
CA ILE A 97 -2.68 5.94 29.89
C ILE A 97 -3.41 6.84 30.89
N HIS A 98 -2.69 7.80 31.47
CA HIS A 98 -3.29 8.93 32.15
C HIS A 98 -2.97 10.19 31.33
N TYR A 99 -4.00 10.92 30.92
CA TYR A 99 -3.84 12.12 30.09
C TYR A 99 -4.50 13.33 30.74
N ASN A 100 -3.96 14.52 30.44
CA ASN A 100 -4.55 15.79 30.81
C ASN A 100 -4.50 16.74 29.60
N LEU A 101 -5.64 17.37 29.27
CA LEU A 101 -5.70 18.40 28.24
C LEU A 101 -5.36 19.75 28.89
N THR A 102 -4.21 20.32 28.55
CA THR A 102 -3.77 21.59 29.15
C THR A 102 -4.43 22.78 28.46
N HIS A 103 -4.22 22.97 27.15
CA HIS A 103 -4.79 24.07 26.38
C HIS A 103 -5.01 23.69 24.90
N ALA A 104 -6.02 24.30 24.26
CA ALA A 104 -6.26 24.16 22.83
C ALA A 104 -5.71 25.39 22.07
N ILE A 105 -4.94 25.16 21.01
CA ILE A 105 -4.42 26.21 20.14
C ILE A 105 -5.29 26.25 18.89
N MET A 106 -5.88 27.40 18.56
CA MET A 106 -6.59 27.61 17.30
C MET A 106 -5.59 27.95 16.19
N SER A 107 -5.79 27.36 15.00
CA SER A 107 -4.96 27.52 13.81
C SER A 107 -5.02 28.92 13.21
#